data_AF-A0A2G6DHE4-F1
#
_entry.id   AF-A0A2G6DHE4-F1
#
_cell.length_a   1.000
_cell.length_b   1.000
_cell.length_c   1.000
_cell.angle_alpha   90.00
_cell.angle_beta   90.00
_cell.angle_gamma   90.00
#
_symmetry.space_group_name_H-M   'P 1'
#
loop_
_entity.id
_entity.type
_entity.pdbx_description
1 polymer ?
#
loop_
_entity_poly.entity_id
_entity_poly.type
_entity_poly.pdbx_seq_one_letter_code
_entity_poly.pdbx_strand_id
1 'polypeptide(L)'
;MSLLAIQITLVLFLVFVLGVLVGWSIYKLMRRSIDKAWLNELLRLRKSRKKLLERACRYRQQSRQKETQRKQLMDLLETRTDHITFSRVRQQLEHCRTQLHHANALLRQREQHILKLLDVVRLLKGQVDRHQAQSLTVLPNSPSNAIPYASGHKHKALPDDDFLLIEGITAEIARKLRQLGITSYRQLAECTPKQQQTIQQLIGQGNVLPIHRWTRTALDLYRNKYEAKPQARPSFADKAVGQL
;
A
#
# COMPACT_ATOMS: atom_id res chain seq x y z
N MET A 1 -26.24 -41.25 114.18
CA MET A 1 -26.16 -40.04 113.33
C MET A 1 -24.94 -40.01 112.41
N SER A 2 -23.77 -40.56 112.78
CA SER A 2 -22.54 -40.50 111.97
C SER A 2 -22.56 -41.28 110.65
N LEU A 3 -23.23 -42.44 110.58
CA LEU A 3 -23.24 -43.28 109.36
C LEU A 3 -23.94 -42.63 108.15
N LEU A 4 -25.06 -41.94 108.38
CA LEU A 4 -25.79 -41.25 107.31
C LEU A 4 -24.95 -40.10 106.71
N ALA A 5 -24.21 -39.37 107.56
CA ALA A 5 -23.32 -38.32 107.10
C ALA A 5 -22.21 -38.88 106.17
N ILE A 6 -21.64 -40.04 106.52
CA ILE A 6 -20.62 -40.71 105.68
C ILE A 6 -21.22 -41.18 104.35
N GLN A 7 -22.45 -41.69 104.35
CA GLN A 7 -23.11 -42.14 103.12
C GLN A 7 -23.40 -40.96 102.17
N ILE A 8 -23.87 -39.83 102.70
CA ILE A 8 -24.15 -38.63 101.91
C ILE A 8 -22.87 -38.07 101.29
N THR A 9 -21.76 -38.00 102.03
CA THR A 9 -20.49 -37.50 101.50
C THR A 9 -19.92 -38.39 100.41
N LEU A 10 -20.08 -39.72 100.54
CA LEU A 10 -19.66 -40.68 99.51
C LEU A 10 -20.45 -40.49 98.21
N VAL A 11 -21.77 -40.32 98.31
CA VAL A 11 -22.63 -40.06 97.13
C VAL A 11 -22.25 -38.74 96.46
N LEU A 12 -22.04 -37.66 97.23
CA LEU A 12 -21.60 -36.37 96.68
C LEU A 12 -20.24 -36.47 95.99
N PHE A 13 -19.30 -37.21 96.59
CA PHE A 13 -17.98 -37.43 95.99
C PHE A 13 -18.08 -38.20 94.68
N LEU A 14 -18.92 -39.24 94.61
CA LEU A 14 -19.14 -40.00 93.37
C LEU A 14 -19.73 -39.12 92.28
N VAL A 15 -20.73 -38.29 92.59
CA VAL A 15 -21.33 -37.35 91.63
C VAL A 15 -20.28 -36.35 91.13
N PHE A 16 -19.42 -35.84 92.01
CA PHE A 16 -18.34 -34.95 91.64
C PHE A 16 -17.33 -35.62 90.68
N VAL A 17 -16.88 -36.84 91.01
CA VAL A 17 -15.95 -37.60 90.16
C VAL A 17 -16.58 -37.90 88.79
N LEU A 18 -17.85 -38.30 88.75
CA LEU A 18 -18.57 -38.52 87.50
C LEU A 18 -18.66 -37.23 86.67
N GLY A 19 -18.94 -36.09 87.30
CA GLY A 19 -18.95 -34.78 86.63
C GLY A 19 -17.60 -34.44 85.98
N VAL A 20 -16.49 -34.67 86.69
CA VAL A 20 -15.13 -34.44 86.17
C VAL A 20 -14.82 -35.39 85.01
N LEU A 21 -15.18 -36.67 85.09
CA LEU A 21 -14.95 -37.64 84.03
C LEU A 21 -15.76 -37.33 82.76
N VAL A 22 -17.01 -36.91 82.92
CA VAL A 22 -17.87 -36.49 81.81
C VAL A 22 -17.32 -35.20 81.18
N GLY A 23 -16.97 -34.20 82.00
CA GLY A 23 -16.35 -32.95 81.54
C GLY A 23 -15.05 -33.21 80.77
N TRP A 24 -14.19 -34.08 81.29
CA TRP A 24 -12.95 -34.50 80.63
C TRP A 24 -13.21 -35.20 79.30
N SER A 25 -14.22 -36.08 79.24
CA SER A 25 -14.58 -36.81 78.02
C SER A 25 -15.09 -35.87 76.94
N ILE A 26 -15.97 -34.92 77.29
CA ILE A 26 -16.48 -33.90 76.37
C ILE A 26 -15.33 -32.98 75.90
N TYR A 27 -14.50 -32.49 76.82
CA TYR A 27 -13.33 -31.68 76.49
C TYR A 27 -12.40 -32.40 75.50
N LYS A 28 -12.13 -33.70 75.72
CA LYS A 28 -11.28 -34.52 74.85
C LYS A 28 -11.88 -34.72 73.46
N LEU A 29 -13.21 -34.93 73.37
CA LEU A 29 -13.90 -35.05 72.09
C LEU A 29 -13.87 -33.74 71.31
N MET A 30 -14.16 -32.61 71.98
CA MET A 30 -14.16 -31.31 71.36
C MET A 30 -12.76 -30.92 70.89
N ARG A 31 -11.73 -31.16 71.71
CA ARG A 31 -10.33 -30.92 71.32
C ARG A 31 -9.94 -31.72 70.06
N ARG A 32 -10.32 -33.00 69.99
CA ARG A 32 -10.09 -33.82 68.79
C ARG A 32 -10.81 -33.30 67.54
N SER A 33 -12.01 -32.74 67.68
CA SER A 33 -12.74 -32.15 66.55
C SER A 33 -12.08 -30.86 66.07
N ILE A 34 -11.62 -30.02 66.99
CA ILE A 34 -10.95 -28.76 66.72
C ILE A 34 -9.63 -29.03 65.99
N ASP A 35 -8.79 -29.96 66.46
CA ASP A 35 -7.52 -30.31 65.83
C ASP A 35 -7.71 -30.78 64.37
N LYS A 36 -8.76 -31.57 64.11
CA LYS A 36 -9.11 -32.00 62.74
C LYS A 36 -9.55 -30.84 61.86
N ALA A 37 -10.34 -29.90 62.40
CA ALA A 37 -10.76 -28.71 61.66
C ALA A 37 -9.55 -27.83 61.29
N TRP A 38 -8.65 -27.56 62.24
CA TRP A 38 -7.42 -26.81 62.00
C TRP A 38 -6.52 -27.47 60.94
N LEU A 39 -6.34 -28.79 61.01
CA LEU A 39 -5.52 -29.51 60.03
C LEU A 39 -6.14 -29.41 58.62
N ASN A 40 -7.47 -29.57 58.51
CA ASN A 40 -8.18 -29.41 57.25
C ASN A 40 -8.07 -27.99 56.68
N GLU A 41 -8.15 -26.96 57.53
CA GLU A 41 -7.94 -25.57 57.12
C GLU A 41 -6.51 -25.32 56.64
N LEU A 42 -5.50 -25.81 57.36
CA LEU A 42 -4.10 -25.71 56.94
C LEU A 42 -3.85 -26.41 55.60
N LEU A 43 -4.43 -27.60 55.40
CA LEU A 43 -4.36 -28.30 54.11
C LEU A 43 -5.04 -27.52 53.00
N ARG A 44 -6.20 -26.93 53.26
CA ARG A 44 -6.93 -26.09 52.30
C ARG A 44 -6.12 -24.85 51.93
N LEU A 45 -5.52 -24.17 52.90
CA LEU A 45 -4.66 -23.00 52.69
C LEU A 45 -3.39 -23.36 51.91
N ARG A 46 -2.78 -24.52 52.18
CA ARG A 46 -1.63 -25.00 51.41
C ARG A 46 -1.99 -25.26 49.95
N LYS A 47 -3.13 -25.91 49.71
CA LYS A 47 -3.66 -26.15 48.35
C LYS A 47 -4.02 -24.84 47.64
N SER A 48 -4.62 -23.88 48.34
CA SER A 48 -4.97 -22.57 47.74
C SER A 48 -3.72 -21.78 47.38
N ARG A 49 -2.71 -21.74 48.26
CA ARG A 49 -1.42 -21.09 47.98
C ARG A 49 -0.73 -21.68 46.75
N LYS A 50 -0.72 -23.01 46.61
CA LYS A 50 -0.17 -23.68 45.42
C LYS A 50 -0.90 -23.25 44.15
N LYS A 51 -2.24 -23.24 44.16
CA LYS A 51 -3.06 -22.77 43.02
C LYS A 51 -2.80 -21.30 42.67
N LEU A 52 -2.63 -20.43 43.67
CA LEU A 52 -2.27 -19.02 43.45
C LEU A 52 -0.91 -18.87 42.78
N LEU A 53 0.10 -19.62 43.23
CA LEU A 53 1.44 -19.62 42.63
C LEU A 53 1.41 -20.11 41.18
N GLU A 54 0.67 -21.18 40.89
CA GLU A 54 0.48 -21.68 39.52
C GLU A 54 -0.16 -20.62 38.62
N ARG A 55 -1.22 -19.94 39.10
CA ARG A 55 -1.86 -18.84 38.36
C ARG A 55 -0.90 -17.67 38.13
N ALA A 56 -0.15 -17.27 39.16
CA ALA A 56 0.84 -16.19 39.04
C ALA A 56 1.94 -16.54 38.01
N CYS A 57 2.39 -17.79 37.98
CA CYS A 57 3.35 -18.27 36.99
C CYS A 57 2.76 -18.20 35.56
N ARG A 58 1.52 -18.68 35.37
CA ARG A 58 0.82 -18.59 34.08
C ARG A 58 0.66 -17.14 33.59
N TYR A 59 0.28 -16.21 34.48
CA TYR A 59 0.15 -14.81 34.12
C TYR A 59 1.49 -14.18 33.73
N ARG A 60 2.58 -14.51 34.44
CA ARG A 60 3.94 -14.07 34.05
C ARG A 60 4.33 -14.59 32.67
N GLN A 61 4.01 -15.86 32.36
CA GLN A 61 4.29 -16.44 31.06
C GLN A 61 3.48 -15.76 29.94
N GLN A 62 2.18 -15.52 30.16
CA GLN A 62 1.34 -14.78 29.22
C GLN A 62 1.84 -13.34 29.01
N SER A 63 2.28 -12.67 30.07
CA SER A 63 2.84 -11.33 29.97
C SER A 63 4.11 -11.32 29.11
N ARG A 64 5.00 -12.30 29.30
CA ARG A 64 6.21 -12.44 28.47
C ARG A 64 5.85 -12.68 27.00
N GLN A 65 4.86 -13.51 26.71
CA GLN A 65 4.39 -13.76 25.34
C GLN A 65 3.83 -12.50 24.68
N LYS A 66 3.00 -11.73 25.39
CA LYS A 66 2.49 -10.46 24.90
C LYS A 66 3.61 -9.45 24.68
N GLU A 67 4.61 -9.44 25.56
CA GLU A 67 5.77 -8.56 25.41
C GLU A 67 6.63 -8.95 24.21
N THR A 68 6.83 -10.25 23.94
CA THR A 68 7.54 -10.72 22.73
C THR A 68 6.75 -10.39 21.47
N GLN A 69 5.43 -10.58 21.47
CA GLN A 69 4.57 -10.18 20.35
C GLN A 69 4.64 -8.67 20.11
N ARG A 70 4.60 -7.87 21.18
CA ARG A 70 4.77 -6.41 21.09
C ARG A 70 6.13 -6.05 20.52
N LYS A 71 7.22 -6.68 20.97
CA LYS A 71 8.56 -6.45 20.42
C LYS A 71 8.65 -6.82 18.95
N GLN A 72 8.09 -7.96 18.54
CA GLN A 72 8.01 -8.36 17.12
C GLN A 72 7.22 -7.34 16.30
N LEU A 73 6.07 -6.87 16.80
CA LEU A 73 5.29 -5.83 16.11
C LEU A 73 6.06 -4.51 16.02
N MET A 74 6.78 -4.13 17.08
CA MET A 74 7.60 -2.91 17.06
C MET A 74 8.77 -3.05 16.09
N ASP A 75 9.40 -4.22 16.01
CA ASP A 75 10.49 -4.50 15.06
C ASP A 75 9.99 -4.49 13.60
N LEU A 76 8.80 -5.06 13.35
CA LEU A 76 8.13 -4.97 12.05
C LEU A 76 7.74 -3.52 11.71
N LEU A 77 7.28 -2.76 12.71
CA LEU A 77 6.96 -1.34 12.53
C LEU A 77 8.23 -0.54 12.26
N GLU A 78 9.31 -0.76 13.00
CA GLU A 78 10.59 -0.08 12.85
C GLU A 78 11.21 -0.38 11.48
N THR A 79 11.20 -1.66 11.07
CA THR A 79 11.61 -2.10 9.72
C THR A 79 10.75 -1.43 8.63
N ARG A 80 9.46 -1.17 8.89
CA ARG A 80 8.58 -0.48 7.93
C ARG A 80 8.72 1.03 7.98
N THR A 81 8.96 1.58 9.16
CA THR A 81 9.24 3.00 9.41
C THR A 81 10.74 3.20 9.38
N ASP A 82 11.35 2.92 8.24
CA ASP A 82 12.66 3.45 7.92
C ASP A 82 12.53 4.98 7.79
N HIS A 83 12.43 5.66 8.92
CA HIS A 83 12.34 7.11 8.98
C HIS A 83 13.53 7.76 8.24
N ILE A 84 14.66 7.06 8.23
CA ILE A 84 15.87 7.40 7.49
C ILE A 84 15.68 7.27 5.97
N THR A 85 15.01 6.22 5.47
CA THR A 85 14.74 6.11 4.02
C THR A 85 13.71 7.15 3.61
N PHE A 86 12.67 7.38 4.41
CA PHE A 86 11.68 8.41 4.15
C PHE A 86 12.30 9.81 4.13
N SER A 87 13.14 10.15 5.11
CA SER A 87 13.81 11.45 5.15
C SER A 87 14.78 11.64 3.98
N ARG A 88 15.50 10.58 3.58
CA ARG A 88 16.36 10.60 2.39
C ARG A 88 15.56 10.82 1.11
N VAL A 89 14.45 10.09 0.92
CA VAL A 89 13.57 10.27 -0.24
C VAL A 89 12.98 11.68 -0.26
N ARG A 90 12.57 12.21 0.90
CA ARG A 90 12.08 13.58 1.00
C ARG A 90 13.15 14.60 0.64
N GLN A 91 14.38 14.43 1.12
CA GLN A 91 15.50 15.31 0.79
C GLN A 91 15.83 15.26 -0.71
N GLN A 92 15.79 14.07 -1.32
CA GLN A 92 15.95 13.90 -2.77
C GLN A 92 14.84 14.59 -3.56
N LEU A 93 13.59 14.50 -3.08
CA LEU A 93 12.45 15.16 -3.71
C LEU A 93 12.59 16.69 -3.68
N GLU A 94 12.98 17.25 -2.53
CA GLU A 94 13.22 18.69 -2.40
C GLU A 94 14.38 19.14 -3.31
N HIS A 95 15.46 18.37 -3.40
CA HIS A 95 16.56 18.66 -4.31
C HIS A 95 16.12 18.62 -5.79
N CYS A 96 15.33 17.63 -6.17
CA CYS A 96 14.79 17.54 -7.53
C CYS A 96 13.84 18.72 -7.83
N ARG A 97 13.04 19.12 -6.85
CA ARG A 97 12.14 20.28 -6.98
C ARG A 97 12.90 21.58 -7.20
N THR A 98 13.98 21.83 -6.44
CA THR A 98 14.80 23.04 -6.62
C THR A 98 15.53 23.03 -7.96
N GLN A 99 16.04 21.88 -8.41
CA GLN A 99 16.61 21.73 -9.75
C GLN A 99 15.58 22.06 -10.85
N LEU A 100 14.34 21.57 -10.72
CA LEU A 100 13.25 21.87 -11.65
C LEU A 100 12.91 23.37 -11.67
N HIS A 101 12.85 24.01 -10.50
CA HIS A 101 12.64 25.45 -10.42
C HIS A 101 13.76 26.24 -11.09
N HIS A 102 15.01 25.82 -10.90
CA HIS A 102 16.17 26.45 -11.54
C HIS A 102 16.13 26.28 -13.06
N ALA A 103 15.87 25.07 -13.56
CA ALA A 103 15.73 24.79 -14.98
C ALA A 103 14.61 25.61 -15.62
N ASN A 104 13.45 25.72 -14.95
CA ASN A 104 12.35 26.56 -15.41
C ASN A 104 12.71 28.05 -15.42
N ALA A 105 13.48 28.55 -14.45
CA ALA A 105 13.94 29.93 -14.45
C ALA A 105 14.87 30.22 -15.65
N LEU A 106 15.78 29.29 -15.96
CA LEU A 106 16.65 29.39 -17.14
C LEU A 106 15.85 29.36 -18.45
N LEU A 107 14.83 28.50 -18.55
CA LEU A 107 13.95 28.47 -19.72
C LEU A 107 13.24 29.81 -19.92
N ARG A 108 12.68 30.41 -18.86
CA ARG A 108 12.07 31.74 -18.93
C ARG A 108 13.05 32.82 -19.37
N GLN A 109 14.30 32.76 -18.90
CA GLN A 109 15.33 33.69 -19.34
C GLN A 109 15.60 33.55 -20.84
N ARG A 110 15.73 32.31 -21.33
CA ARG A 110 15.93 32.03 -22.77
C ARG A 110 14.74 32.51 -23.61
N GLU A 111 13.52 32.30 -23.15
CA GLU A 111 12.31 32.81 -23.80
C GLU A 111 12.35 34.34 -23.95
N GLN A 112 12.73 35.07 -22.89
CA GLN A 112 12.88 36.52 -22.95
C GLN A 112 13.96 36.97 -23.94
N HIS A 113 15.09 36.26 -24.02
CA HIS A 113 16.12 36.55 -25.02
C HIS A 113 15.62 36.31 -26.45
N ILE A 114 14.88 35.23 -26.69
CA ILE A 114 14.26 34.95 -27.99
C ILE A 114 13.28 36.06 -28.38
N LEU A 115 12.45 36.53 -27.43
CA LEU A 115 11.53 37.64 -27.68
C LEU A 115 12.27 38.94 -28.05
N LYS A 116 13.36 39.27 -27.34
CA LYS A 116 14.20 40.44 -27.68
C LYS A 116 14.82 40.31 -29.07
N LEU A 117 15.35 39.13 -29.40
CA LEU A 117 15.90 38.86 -30.75
C LEU A 117 14.81 38.99 -31.82
N LEU A 118 13.61 38.51 -31.54
CA LEU A 118 12.46 38.61 -32.45
C LEU A 118 12.05 40.06 -32.67
N ASP A 119 12.08 40.91 -31.63
CA ASP A 119 11.83 42.35 -31.77
C ASP A 119 12.94 43.03 -32.59
N VAL A 120 14.21 42.67 -32.40
CA VAL A 120 15.32 43.17 -33.23
C VAL A 120 15.16 42.76 -34.69
N VAL A 121 14.83 41.49 -34.96
CA VAL A 121 14.56 41.01 -36.32
C VAL A 121 13.37 41.74 -36.94
N ARG A 122 12.32 42.02 -36.16
CA ARG A 122 11.16 42.79 -36.63
C ARG A 122 11.55 44.24 -36.97
N LEU A 123 12.39 44.87 -36.17
CA LEU A 123 12.92 46.21 -36.44
C LEU A 123 13.81 46.24 -37.69
N LEU A 124 14.75 45.30 -37.81
CA LEU A 124 15.62 45.16 -38.98
C LEU A 124 14.80 44.87 -40.25
N LYS A 125 13.82 43.97 -40.18
CA LYS A 125 12.90 43.72 -41.30
C LYS A 125 12.15 45.00 -41.70
N GLY A 126 11.65 45.76 -40.72
CA GLY A 126 11.03 47.06 -40.99
C GLY A 126 11.97 48.08 -41.61
N GLN A 127 13.27 48.06 -41.30
CA GLN A 127 14.27 48.88 -41.98
C GLN A 127 14.53 48.40 -43.40
N VAL A 128 14.67 47.09 -43.63
CA VAL A 128 14.83 46.51 -44.96
C VAL A 128 13.63 46.82 -45.83
N ASP A 129 12.40 46.65 -45.34
CA ASP A 129 11.17 46.98 -46.08
C ASP A 129 11.12 48.48 -46.44
N ARG A 130 11.61 49.37 -45.55
CA ARG A 130 11.73 50.81 -45.85
C ARG A 130 12.81 51.11 -46.88
N HIS A 131 13.97 50.47 -46.79
CA HIS A 131 15.05 50.63 -47.77
C HIS A 131 14.65 50.03 -49.13
N GLN A 132 13.90 48.94 -49.15
CA GLN A 132 13.36 48.29 -50.35
C GLN A 132 12.22 49.11 -50.97
N ALA A 133 11.36 49.75 -50.14
CA ALA A 133 10.37 50.73 -50.60
C ALA A 133 11.01 52.02 -51.15
N GLN A 134 12.16 52.44 -50.61
CA GLN A 134 12.95 53.56 -51.15
C GLN A 134 13.73 53.20 -52.42
N SER A 135 13.94 51.90 -52.72
CA SER A 135 14.74 51.45 -53.86
C SER A 135 13.93 50.74 -54.97
N LEU A 136 12.61 50.61 -54.87
CA LEU A 136 11.77 50.13 -55.97
C LEU A 136 10.43 50.89 -56.11
N THR A 137 10.43 51.92 -56.96
CA THR A 137 9.50 51.91 -58.11
C THR A 137 9.91 50.76 -59.02
N VAL A 138 8.97 49.83 -59.29
CA VAL A 138 8.98 48.70 -60.24
C VAL A 138 8.69 47.35 -59.55
N LEU A 139 7.49 46.81 -59.82
CA LEU A 139 7.02 45.44 -59.58
C LEU A 139 7.77 44.42 -60.49
N PRO A 140 7.53 43.10 -60.39
CA PRO A 140 6.85 42.30 -59.35
C PRO A 140 7.74 41.11 -58.89
N ASN A 141 7.28 40.32 -57.91
CA ASN A 141 7.02 38.87 -58.07
C ASN A 141 7.19 38.06 -56.76
N SER A 142 6.13 37.32 -56.44
CA SER A 142 6.05 36.07 -55.65
C SER A 142 6.54 36.03 -54.19
N PRO A 143 5.68 35.50 -53.30
CA PRO A 143 6.15 34.37 -52.50
C PRO A 143 5.20 33.18 -52.52
N SER A 144 5.72 32.08 -53.05
CA SER A 144 5.35 30.71 -52.69
C SER A 144 5.88 30.37 -51.29
N ASN A 145 5.19 29.44 -50.62
CA ASN A 145 5.53 28.73 -49.39
C ASN A 145 5.25 29.44 -48.05
N ALA A 146 3.97 29.44 -47.66
CA ALA A 146 3.60 29.26 -46.27
C ALA A 146 3.84 27.79 -45.86
N ILE A 147 4.75 27.56 -44.93
CA ILE A 147 4.75 26.34 -44.09
C ILE A 147 4.13 26.75 -42.75
N PRO A 148 2.91 26.31 -42.41
CA PRO A 148 2.45 26.30 -41.04
C PRO A 148 2.93 25.01 -40.37
N TYR A 149 3.92 25.13 -39.50
CA TYR A 149 4.09 24.21 -38.38
C TYR A 149 2.90 24.39 -37.45
N ALA A 150 1.96 23.44 -37.44
CA ALA A 150 1.02 23.25 -36.34
C ALA A 150 0.52 21.80 -36.37
N SER A 151 1.28 20.93 -35.71
CA SER A 151 0.91 19.55 -35.39
C SER A 151 -0.35 19.52 -34.52
N GLY A 152 -1.52 19.52 -35.16
CA GLY A 152 -2.73 18.96 -34.60
C GLY A 152 -2.77 17.48 -34.98
N HIS A 153 -2.25 16.60 -34.12
CA HIS A 153 -2.49 15.16 -34.27
C HIS A 153 -3.98 14.87 -34.05
N LYS A 154 -4.79 15.02 -35.09
CA LYS A 154 -6.05 14.29 -35.23
C LYS A 154 -5.68 12.83 -35.42
N HIS A 155 -5.63 12.07 -34.32
CA HIS A 155 -5.64 10.61 -34.42
C HIS A 155 -6.93 10.21 -35.15
N LYS A 156 -6.77 9.64 -36.35
CA LYS A 156 -7.83 8.89 -37.03
C LYS A 156 -8.44 7.94 -36.00
N ALA A 157 -9.73 8.11 -35.69
CA ALA A 157 -10.49 7.15 -34.91
C ALA A 157 -10.48 5.82 -35.67
N LEU A 158 -9.60 4.91 -35.25
CA LEU A 158 -9.72 3.50 -35.63
C LEU A 158 -10.96 2.92 -34.94
N PRO A 159 -11.57 1.86 -35.51
CA PRO A 159 -12.71 1.21 -34.90
C PRO A 159 -12.37 0.74 -33.48
N ASP A 160 -13.27 0.97 -32.52
CA ASP A 160 -13.11 0.49 -31.15
C ASP A 160 -12.87 -1.03 -31.15
N ASP A 161 -11.75 -1.46 -30.56
CA ASP A 161 -11.40 -2.88 -30.45
C ASP A 161 -12.02 -3.50 -29.18
N ASP A 162 -12.56 -4.73 -29.29
CA ASP A 162 -13.19 -5.42 -28.17
C ASP A 162 -12.16 -6.03 -27.21
N PHE A 163 -11.78 -5.28 -26.17
CA PHE A 163 -10.82 -5.72 -25.14
C PHE A 163 -11.25 -6.97 -24.35
N LEU A 164 -12.49 -7.43 -24.47
CA LEU A 164 -13.02 -8.65 -23.85
C LEU A 164 -12.40 -9.94 -24.41
N LEU A 165 -11.74 -9.87 -25.57
CA LEU A 165 -11.01 -10.98 -26.19
C LEU A 165 -9.70 -11.33 -25.45
N ILE A 166 -9.23 -10.47 -24.54
CA ILE A 166 -8.01 -10.70 -23.76
C ILE A 166 -8.37 -11.37 -22.43
N GLU A 167 -7.79 -12.55 -22.21
CA GLU A 167 -8.00 -13.34 -21.00
C GLU A 167 -7.66 -12.55 -19.71
N GLY A 168 -8.65 -12.38 -18.84
CA GLY A 168 -8.52 -11.64 -17.57
C GLY A 168 -8.94 -10.17 -17.62
N ILE A 169 -9.34 -9.62 -18.79
CA ILE A 169 -9.98 -8.30 -18.86
C ILE A 169 -11.50 -8.46 -18.70
N THR A 170 -12.01 -8.09 -17.53
CA THR A 170 -13.46 -7.99 -17.31
C THR A 170 -14.02 -6.72 -17.95
N ALA A 171 -15.35 -6.68 -18.19
CA ALA A 171 -16.02 -5.51 -18.78
C ALA A 171 -15.76 -4.20 -18.01
N GLU A 172 -15.54 -4.29 -16.69
CA GLU A 172 -15.19 -3.14 -15.86
C GLU A 172 -13.79 -2.59 -16.15
N ILE A 173 -12.82 -3.47 -16.38
CA ILE A 173 -11.44 -3.10 -16.72
C ILE A 173 -11.41 -2.51 -18.13
N ALA A 174 -12.12 -3.11 -19.08
CA ALA A 174 -12.25 -2.57 -20.44
C ALA A 174 -12.86 -1.15 -20.44
N ARG A 175 -13.88 -0.89 -19.60
CA ARG A 175 -14.47 0.45 -19.46
C ARG A 175 -13.47 1.45 -18.87
N LYS A 176 -12.70 1.06 -17.85
CA LYS A 176 -11.66 1.90 -17.24
C LYS A 176 -10.52 2.19 -18.22
N LEU A 177 -10.10 1.23 -19.05
CA LEU A 177 -9.08 1.44 -20.09
C LEU A 177 -9.56 2.41 -21.17
N ARG A 178 -10.83 2.33 -21.58
CA ARG A 178 -11.43 3.31 -22.50
C ARG A 178 -11.48 4.72 -21.90
N GLN A 179 -11.79 4.84 -20.61
CA GLN A 179 -11.74 6.13 -19.90
C GLN A 179 -10.33 6.72 -19.84
N LEU A 180 -9.29 5.88 -19.89
CA LEU A 180 -7.89 6.30 -19.99
C LEU A 180 -7.46 6.64 -21.43
N GLY A 181 -8.38 6.59 -22.40
CA GLY A 181 -8.12 6.91 -23.80
C GLY A 181 -7.52 5.76 -24.62
N ILE A 182 -7.39 4.56 -24.03
CA ILE A 182 -6.87 3.37 -24.72
C ILE A 182 -8.05 2.66 -25.38
N THR A 183 -8.13 2.77 -26.70
CA THR A 183 -9.30 2.33 -27.51
C THR A 183 -8.96 1.26 -28.54
N SER A 184 -7.67 1.02 -28.82
CA SER A 184 -7.21 -0.05 -29.74
C SER A 184 -6.16 -0.97 -29.11
N TYR A 185 -6.11 -2.22 -29.58
CA TYR A 185 -5.06 -3.19 -29.19
C TYR A 185 -3.65 -2.66 -29.43
N ARG A 186 -3.45 -1.85 -30.47
CA ARG A 186 -2.15 -1.24 -30.78
C ARG A 186 -1.67 -0.33 -29.65
N GLN A 187 -2.56 0.51 -29.14
CA GLN A 187 -2.24 1.44 -28.05
C GLN A 187 -1.97 0.69 -26.74
N LEU A 188 -2.68 -0.43 -26.51
CA LEU A 188 -2.44 -1.29 -25.35
C LEU A 188 -1.08 -2.03 -25.46
N ALA A 189 -0.69 -2.45 -26.66
CA ALA A 189 0.60 -3.10 -26.92
C ALA A 189 1.79 -2.13 -26.85
N GLU A 190 1.62 -0.88 -27.29
CA GLU A 190 2.65 0.18 -27.24
C GLU A 190 2.76 0.84 -25.85
N CYS A 191 2.02 0.36 -24.84
CA CYS A 191 2.07 0.90 -23.48
C CYS A 191 3.47 0.80 -22.87
N THR A 192 4.06 1.95 -22.53
CA THR A 192 5.35 2.02 -21.83
C THR A 192 5.25 1.47 -20.40
N PRO A 193 6.35 0.95 -19.80
CA PRO A 193 6.33 0.37 -18.46
C PRO A 193 5.83 1.37 -17.38
N LYS A 194 6.07 2.67 -17.56
CA LYS A 194 5.52 3.73 -16.70
C LYS A 194 3.99 3.85 -16.80
N GLN A 195 3.45 3.74 -18.01
CA GLN A 195 2.00 3.75 -18.23
C GLN A 195 1.35 2.47 -17.67
N GLN A 196 1.99 1.31 -17.81
CA GLN A 196 1.52 0.06 -17.22
C GLN A 196 1.41 0.14 -15.69
N GLN A 197 2.41 0.73 -15.02
CA GLN A 197 2.36 0.98 -13.57
C GLN A 197 1.22 1.92 -13.18
N THR A 198 1.00 2.97 -13.97
CA THR A 198 -0.10 3.93 -13.74
C THR A 198 -1.46 3.23 -13.88
N ILE A 199 -1.63 2.41 -14.91
CA ILE A 199 -2.85 1.59 -15.12
C ILE A 199 -3.02 0.61 -13.95
N GLN A 200 -1.93 -0.01 -13.47
CA GLN A 200 -1.98 -0.92 -12.32
C GLN A 200 -2.43 -0.22 -11.05
N GLN A 201 -1.95 0.99 -10.79
CA GLN A 201 -2.33 1.77 -9.62
C GLN A 201 -3.78 2.27 -9.69
N LEU A 202 -4.26 2.65 -10.88
CA LEU A 202 -5.61 3.19 -11.07
C LEU A 202 -6.69 2.10 -11.11
N ILE A 203 -6.37 0.92 -11.66
CA ILE A 203 -7.34 -0.17 -11.84
C ILE A 203 -7.18 -1.25 -10.77
N GLY A 204 -5.95 -1.54 -10.33
CA GLY A 204 -5.60 -2.60 -9.39
C GLY A 204 -5.89 -2.23 -7.93
N GLN A 205 -7.15 -1.98 -7.61
CA GLN A 205 -7.65 -1.78 -6.24
C GLN A 205 -7.57 -3.09 -5.43
N GLY A 206 -6.35 -3.58 -5.15
CA GLY A 206 -6.07 -4.74 -4.29
C GLY A 206 -5.64 -6.04 -5.01
N ASN A 207 -5.71 -6.12 -6.34
CA ASN A 207 -5.26 -7.29 -7.12
C ASN A 207 -4.14 -6.92 -8.10
N VAL A 208 -3.08 -7.73 -8.12
CA VAL A 208 -1.96 -7.59 -9.08
C VAL A 208 -2.45 -8.03 -10.45
N LEU A 209 -2.82 -7.08 -11.30
CA LEU A 209 -3.24 -7.34 -12.68
C LEU A 209 -2.02 -7.78 -13.52
N PRO A 210 -2.12 -8.86 -14.32
CA PRO A 210 -1.04 -9.31 -15.21
C PRO A 210 -0.98 -8.45 -16.49
N ILE A 211 -0.70 -7.15 -16.35
CA ILE A 211 -0.71 -6.17 -17.45
C ILE A 211 0.30 -6.55 -18.54
N HIS A 212 1.44 -7.12 -18.17
CA HIS A 212 2.44 -7.64 -19.11
C HIS A 212 1.89 -8.78 -20.00
N ARG A 213 0.98 -9.61 -19.48
CA ARG A 213 0.32 -10.65 -20.27
C ARG A 213 -0.66 -10.02 -21.25
N TRP A 214 -1.37 -8.97 -20.83
CA TRP A 214 -2.32 -8.24 -21.68
C TRP A 214 -1.66 -7.49 -22.83
N THR A 215 -0.48 -6.88 -22.62
CA THR A 215 0.23 -6.21 -23.71
C THR A 215 0.71 -7.20 -24.77
N ARG A 216 1.14 -8.39 -24.33
CA ARG A 216 1.56 -9.47 -25.24
C ARG A 216 0.39 -10.05 -26.03
N THR A 217 -0.73 -10.37 -25.38
CA THR A 217 -1.92 -10.87 -26.08
C THR A 217 -2.57 -9.81 -26.96
N ALA A 218 -2.56 -8.53 -26.57
CA ALA A 218 -3.02 -7.43 -27.41
C ALA A 218 -2.16 -7.30 -28.68
N LEU A 219 -0.84 -7.49 -28.57
CA LEU A 219 0.06 -7.51 -29.73
C LEU A 219 -0.27 -8.68 -30.67
N ASP A 220 -0.48 -9.88 -30.13
CA ASP A 220 -0.83 -11.06 -30.93
C ASP A 220 -2.19 -10.89 -31.65
N LEU A 221 -3.19 -10.32 -30.96
CA LEU A 221 -4.50 -10.00 -31.55
C LEU A 221 -4.40 -8.90 -32.61
N TYR A 222 -3.60 -7.85 -32.36
CA TYR A 222 -3.34 -6.81 -33.35
C TYR A 222 -2.69 -7.40 -34.61
N ARG A 223 -1.70 -8.28 -34.44
CA ARG A 223 -1.01 -8.96 -35.53
C ARG A 223 -1.98 -9.77 -36.39
N ASN A 224 -2.80 -10.59 -35.74
CA ASN A 224 -3.77 -11.44 -36.44
C ASN A 224 -4.88 -10.63 -37.14
N LYS A 225 -5.30 -9.50 -36.57
CA LYS A 225 -6.39 -8.67 -37.12
C LYS A 225 -5.92 -7.73 -38.24
N TYR A 226 -4.69 -7.22 -38.16
CA TYR A 226 -4.21 -6.15 -39.05
C TYR A 226 -3.03 -6.54 -39.97
N GLU A 227 -2.20 -7.53 -39.62
CA GLU A 227 -1.11 -8.03 -40.49
C GLU A 227 -1.54 -9.20 -41.40
N ALA A 228 -2.58 -9.95 -41.02
CA ALA A 228 -3.08 -11.08 -41.82
C ALA A 228 -3.88 -10.68 -43.09
N LYS A 229 -4.11 -9.37 -43.31
CA LYS A 229 -4.67 -8.86 -44.57
C LYS A 229 -3.47 -8.48 -45.46
N PRO A 230 -3.15 -9.23 -46.52
CA PRO A 230 -2.02 -8.90 -47.39
C PRO A 230 -2.25 -7.50 -47.96
N GLN A 231 -1.40 -6.55 -47.55
CA GLN A 231 -1.33 -5.25 -48.18
C GLN A 231 -0.89 -5.48 -49.62
N ALA A 232 -1.82 -5.33 -50.56
CA ALA A 232 -1.52 -5.13 -51.96
C ALA A 232 -0.59 -3.91 -52.06
N ARG A 233 0.71 -4.16 -52.20
CA ARG A 233 1.68 -3.16 -52.64
C ARG A 233 1.27 -2.73 -54.05
N PRO A 234 1.01 -1.45 -54.35
CA PRO A 234 1.15 -0.98 -55.72
C PRO A 234 2.63 -1.09 -56.10
N SER A 235 2.90 -2.03 -57.00
CA SER A 235 4.18 -2.18 -57.68
C SER A 235 4.51 -0.89 -58.44
N PHE A 236 5.50 -0.15 -57.95
CA PHE A 236 6.17 0.94 -58.66
C PHE A 236 7.67 0.67 -58.66
N ALA A 237 8.07 -0.41 -59.33
CA ALA A 237 9.45 -0.66 -59.73
C ALA A 237 9.45 -1.61 -60.92
N ASP A 238 9.08 -1.11 -62.10
CA ASP A 238 9.45 -1.70 -63.41
C ASP A 238 9.03 -0.76 -64.55
N LYS A 239 9.64 0.42 -64.62
CA LYS A 239 9.77 1.21 -65.86
C LYS A 239 11.03 2.05 -65.78
N ALA A 240 12.15 1.45 -66.17
CA ALA A 240 13.26 2.07 -66.91
C ALA A 240 14.50 1.19 -66.74
N VAL A 241 14.86 0.44 -67.78
CA VAL A 241 16.19 0.37 -68.42
C VAL A 241 16.12 -0.81 -69.40
N GLY A 242 16.06 -0.50 -70.69
CA GLY A 242 16.03 -1.53 -71.74
C GLY A 242 15.56 -1.05 -73.11
N GLN A 243 16.04 0.10 -73.60
CA GLN A 243 16.12 0.40 -75.03
C GLN A 243 17.30 1.34 -75.28
N LEU A 244 18.45 0.75 -75.62
CA LEU A 244 19.31 1.04 -76.78
C LEU A 244 20.66 0.34 -76.56
#